data_AF-A0A920S4K2-F1
#
_entry.id   AF-A0A920S4K2-F1
#
_cell.length_a   1.000
_cell.length_b   1.000
_cell.length_c   1.000
_cell.angle_alpha   90.00
_cell.angle_beta   90.00
_cell.angle_gamma   90.00
#
_symmetry.space_group_name_H-M   'P 1'
#
loop_
_entity.id
_entity.type
_entity.pdbx_description
1 polymer ?
#
loop_
_entity_poly.entity_id
_entity_poly.type
_entity_poly.pdbx_seq_one_letter_code
_entity_poly.pdbx_strand_id
1 'polypeptide(L)'
;MRLQTLRDAGAASVPFTTGILIGIGETRRERIESLLAIRNVHQEFGHVQEIIVQNFRAKPGTKMRLAPEPDLDDLLWTIAVTRILFGASMSIQAPPNLSPGVLPQIVDAGINDWGGVSPVTPDFVNPEAPWPHLDELSRETALAGKHLHERLTIYPRYAIEASTWVDDSMVATVLDRIDGEGLPRIDLWSPGDTSPPPADVLARITQKPSAVSNDIEAILNGIGSGTDLSEKDIVRLIQARGDDFNAVVQSANKLRDETNGNTVSFVVNRNINYTNICYFKCQFCAFSKGKLSENLRGRPYDLSGEEIQRRVKEAWDRGGTEVCMQGGIHPEYTGQTYIDIVKTVKEAVPEMHVHAFSPLEVWQGAATSNHSLEGYLTELKQAGLSTLPGTAAEILDDEVRSVICPDKINTEQWLEVMETAHRVGFRSTATIM
;
A
#
# COMPACT_ATOMS: atom_id res chain seq x y z
N MET A 1 38.37 8.74 11.95
CA MET A 1 37.21 8.94 12.85
C MET A 1 35.90 8.93 12.06
N ARG A 2 35.55 9.94 11.26
CA ARG A 2 34.25 10.01 10.56
C ARG A 2 33.90 8.78 9.70
N LEU A 3 34.82 8.32 8.84
CA LEU A 3 34.58 7.11 8.03
C LEU A 3 34.47 5.84 8.88
N GLN A 4 35.16 5.79 10.03
CA GLN A 4 35.02 4.66 10.94
C GLN A 4 33.64 4.66 11.59
N THR A 5 33.16 5.81 12.07
CA THR A 5 31.78 5.94 12.59
C THR A 5 30.73 5.52 11.57
N LEU A 6 30.91 5.87 10.29
CA LEU A 6 30.02 5.44 9.23
C LEU A 6 30.05 3.91 9.05
N ARG A 7 31.24 3.29 9.08
CA ARG A 7 31.38 1.83 9.02
C ARG A 7 30.75 1.13 10.22
N ASP A 8 30.95 1.66 11.42
CA ASP A 8 30.40 1.11 12.66
C ASP A 8 28.86 1.18 12.66
N ALA A 9 28.28 2.28 12.17
CA ALA A 9 26.83 2.40 11.98
C ALA A 9 26.29 1.37 10.97
N GLY A 10 27.01 1.17 9.87
CA GLY A 10 26.67 0.13 8.89
C GLY A 10 26.72 -1.28 9.46
N ALA A 11 27.76 -1.61 10.23
CA ALA A 11 27.86 -2.89 10.90
C ALA A 11 26.75 -3.11 11.95
N ALA A 12 26.23 -2.03 12.53
CA ALA A 12 25.11 -2.05 13.47
C ALA A 12 23.72 -1.97 12.79
N SER A 13 23.65 -1.95 11.45
CA SER A 13 22.39 -1.78 10.69
C SER A 13 21.61 -0.52 11.09
N VAL A 14 22.30 0.59 11.33
CA VAL A 14 21.68 1.88 11.65
C VAL A 14 21.59 2.74 10.39
N PRO A 15 20.39 3.12 9.91
CA PRO A 15 20.24 4.09 8.84
C PRO A 15 20.94 5.40 9.20
N PHE A 16 21.88 5.84 8.37
CA PHE A 16 22.77 6.95 8.71
C PHE A 16 22.70 8.06 7.66
N THR A 17 22.54 9.29 8.14
CA THR A 17 22.63 10.49 7.31
C THR A 17 24.06 11.01 7.31
N THR A 18 24.59 11.31 6.13
CA THR A 18 25.93 11.90 5.98
C THR A 18 25.93 12.89 4.81
N GLY A 19 27.08 13.48 4.48
CA GLY A 19 27.12 14.52 3.45
C GLY A 19 28.44 15.28 3.36
N ILE A 20 28.43 16.37 2.60
CA ILE A 20 29.55 17.27 2.44
C ILE A 20 29.10 18.72 2.63
N LEU A 21 29.99 19.52 3.21
CA LEU A 21 29.87 20.98 3.25
C LEU A 21 30.73 21.54 2.12
N ILE A 22 30.17 22.42 1.29
CA ILE A 22 30.90 23.05 0.19
C ILE A 22 31.20 24.52 0.48
N GLY A 23 32.33 25.02 -0.03
CA GLY A 23 32.78 26.41 0.12
C GLY A 23 33.63 26.67 1.36
N ILE A 24 34.35 25.65 1.86
CA ILE A 24 35.27 25.77 3.00
C ILE A 24 36.75 25.73 2.60
N GLY A 25 37.05 25.82 1.30
CA GLY A 25 38.41 25.83 0.74
C GLY A 25 38.81 24.52 0.07
N GLU A 26 37.89 23.56 0.01
CA GLU A 26 38.05 22.30 -0.71
C GLU A 26 37.93 22.49 -2.24
N THR A 27 38.62 21.64 -2.97
CA THR A 27 38.54 21.54 -4.43
C THR A 27 37.43 20.58 -4.86
N ARG A 28 36.95 20.72 -6.10
CA ARG A 28 36.01 19.75 -6.70
C ARG A 28 36.52 18.31 -6.69
N ARG A 29 37.84 18.11 -6.80
CA ARG A 29 38.47 16.78 -6.69
C ARG A 29 38.26 16.19 -5.30
N GLU A 30 38.55 16.95 -4.24
CA GLU A 30 38.40 16.50 -2.85
C GLU A 30 36.93 16.21 -2.50
N ARG A 31 35.98 16.94 -3.09
CA ARG A 31 34.54 16.63 -2.96
C ARG A 31 34.21 15.27 -3.58
N ILE A 32 34.68 15.01 -4.80
CA ILE A 32 34.47 13.71 -5.48
C ILE A 32 35.10 12.58 -4.66
N GLU A 33 36.34 12.75 -4.19
CA GLU A 33 37.02 11.75 -3.36
C GLU A 33 36.25 11.46 -2.06
N SER A 34 35.69 12.49 -1.43
CA SER A 34 34.85 12.36 -0.24
C SER A 34 33.54 11.61 -0.53
N LEU A 35 32.86 11.95 -1.64
CA LEU A 35 31.63 11.28 -2.06
C LEU A 35 31.88 9.80 -2.42
N LEU A 36 32.99 9.50 -3.11
CA LEU A 36 33.39 8.12 -3.40
C LEU A 36 33.70 7.33 -2.13
N ALA A 37 34.36 7.94 -1.14
CA ALA A 37 34.60 7.29 0.13
C ALA A 37 33.30 6.93 0.87
N ILE A 38 32.31 7.83 0.86
CA ILE A 38 30.98 7.56 1.43
C ILE A 38 30.27 6.45 0.63
N ARG A 39 30.29 6.53 -0.70
CA ARG A 39 29.68 5.53 -1.59
C ARG A 39 30.25 4.14 -1.34
N ASN A 40 31.56 4.00 -1.19
CA ASN A 40 32.20 2.71 -0.93
C ASN A 40 31.68 2.07 0.37
N VAL A 41 31.47 2.87 1.42
CA VAL A 41 30.90 2.39 2.69
C VAL A 41 29.41 2.04 2.53
N HIS A 42 28.64 2.85 1.78
CA HIS A 42 27.24 2.52 1.49
C HIS A 42 27.10 1.25 0.63
N GLN A 43 28.00 1.01 -0.32
CA GLN A 43 27.98 -0.22 -1.13
C GLN A 43 28.26 -1.48 -0.30
N GLU A 44 29.01 -1.36 0.78
CA GLU A 44 29.34 -2.46 1.68
C GLU A 44 28.18 -2.80 2.63
N PHE A 45 27.46 -1.78 3.12
CA PHE A 45 26.50 -1.96 4.22
C PHE A 45 25.05 -1.56 3.89
N GLY A 46 24.79 -0.82 2.81
CA GLY A 46 23.45 -0.34 2.42
C GLY A 46 22.80 0.70 3.35
N HIS A 47 23.46 1.12 4.42
CA HIS A 47 22.84 1.87 5.53
C HIS A 47 22.78 3.40 5.34
N VAL A 48 23.55 3.97 4.41
CA VAL A 48 23.46 5.43 4.17
C VAL A 48 22.14 5.76 3.51
N GLN A 49 21.27 6.47 4.22
CA GLN A 49 19.92 6.79 3.75
C GLN A 49 19.85 8.12 2.98
N GLU A 50 20.83 8.99 3.19
CA GLU A 50 20.82 10.37 2.69
C GLU A 50 22.23 10.93 2.53
N ILE A 51 22.42 11.72 1.46
CA ILE A 51 23.58 12.56 1.24
C ILE A 51 23.18 14.04 1.26
N ILE A 52 23.61 14.76 2.28
CA ILE A 52 23.45 16.21 2.39
C ILE A 52 24.54 16.91 1.57
N VAL A 53 24.13 17.81 0.67
CA VAL A 53 25.02 18.78 0.02
C VAL A 53 24.64 20.15 0.57
N GLN A 54 25.47 20.67 1.46
CA GLN A 54 25.17 21.92 2.18
C GLN A 54 26.16 23.03 1.79
N ASN A 55 25.62 24.23 1.56
CA ASN A 55 26.44 25.43 1.38
C ASN A 55 27.03 25.91 2.70
N PHE A 56 28.31 26.25 2.67
CA PHE A 56 28.91 27.10 3.69
C PHE A 56 28.30 28.51 3.61
N ARG A 57 27.97 29.06 4.77
CA ARG A 57 27.55 30.46 4.92
C ARG A 57 28.51 31.15 5.89
N ALA A 58 29.12 32.24 5.45
CA ALA A 58 30.05 33.01 6.26
C ALA A 58 29.29 33.71 7.39
N LYS A 59 29.78 33.55 8.62
CA LYS A 59 29.11 34.06 9.83
C LYS A 59 29.98 35.04 10.60
N PRO A 60 29.42 36.16 11.07
CA PRO A 60 30.09 37.02 12.04
C PRO A 60 30.59 36.22 13.26
N GLY A 61 31.74 36.60 13.81
CA GLY A 61 32.32 35.93 14.99
C GLY A 61 33.04 34.60 14.72
N THR A 62 33.01 34.08 13.49
CA THR A 62 33.78 32.87 13.11
C THR A 62 35.12 33.21 12.46
N LYS A 63 36.08 32.28 12.48
CA LYS A 63 37.37 32.45 11.76
C LYS A 63 37.19 32.58 10.24
N MET A 64 36.10 32.04 9.70
CA MET A 64 35.78 32.03 8.27
C MET A 64 34.77 33.12 7.88
N ARG A 65 34.61 34.16 8.70
CA ARG A 65 33.66 35.28 8.46
C ARG A 65 33.88 36.05 7.15
N LEU A 66 35.06 35.94 6.54
CA LEU A 66 35.40 36.57 5.24
C LEU A 66 35.71 35.52 4.16
N ALA A 67 35.46 34.24 4.42
CA ALA A 67 35.65 33.20 3.42
C ALA A 67 34.59 33.36 2.32
N PRO A 68 34.94 33.10 1.04
CA PRO A 68 33.96 33.12 -0.03
C PRO A 68 32.92 32.01 0.18
N GLU A 69 31.66 32.34 -0.04
CA GLU A 69 30.58 31.37 -0.06
C GLU A 69 30.50 30.72 -1.45
N PRO A 70 30.06 29.45 -1.56
CA PRO A 70 29.86 28.81 -2.84
C PRO A 70 28.74 29.53 -3.61
N ASP A 71 28.92 29.70 -4.92
CA ASP A 71 27.88 30.23 -5.79
C ASP A 71 26.86 29.13 -6.18
N LEU A 72 25.81 29.54 -6.88
CA LEU A 72 24.75 28.64 -7.31
C LEU A 72 25.28 27.53 -8.24
N ASP A 73 26.13 27.87 -9.21
CA ASP A 73 26.67 26.91 -10.16
C ASP A 73 27.48 25.82 -9.46
N ASP A 74 28.23 26.18 -8.43
CA ASP A 74 29.01 25.24 -7.64
C ASP A 74 28.14 24.32 -6.76
N LEU A 75 27.03 24.83 -6.21
CA LEU A 75 26.02 24.02 -5.54
C LEU A 75 25.36 23.04 -6.52
N LEU A 76 24.82 23.54 -7.64
CA LEU A 76 24.10 22.72 -8.62
C LEU A 76 25.02 21.64 -9.20
N TRP A 77 26.27 22.00 -9.53
CA TRP A 77 27.27 21.03 -9.98
C TRP A 77 27.52 19.93 -8.95
N THR A 78 27.65 20.30 -7.67
CA THR A 78 27.91 19.33 -6.61
C THR A 78 26.72 18.38 -6.40
N ILE A 79 25.49 18.91 -6.41
CA ILE A 79 24.27 18.09 -6.32
C ILE A 79 24.20 17.10 -7.50
N ALA A 80 24.39 17.59 -8.73
CA ALA A 80 24.33 16.76 -9.93
C ALA A 80 25.38 15.65 -9.91
N VAL A 81 26.61 15.95 -9.49
CA VAL A 81 27.67 14.96 -9.32
C VAL A 81 27.30 13.93 -8.24
N THR A 82 26.77 14.36 -7.11
CA THR A 82 26.28 13.42 -6.07
C THR A 82 25.18 12.51 -6.63
N ARG A 83 24.21 13.05 -7.40
CA ARG A 83 23.15 12.25 -8.04
C ARG A 83 23.71 11.21 -9.01
N ILE A 84 24.69 11.58 -9.84
CA ILE A 84 25.35 10.67 -10.77
C ILE A 84 26.12 9.58 -10.01
N LEU A 85 26.82 9.94 -8.93
CA LEU A 85 27.63 8.99 -8.17
C LEU A 85 26.78 7.99 -7.37
N PHE A 86 25.65 8.41 -6.81
CA PHE A 86 24.83 7.55 -5.95
C PHE A 86 23.61 6.92 -6.63
N GLY A 87 23.25 7.39 -7.84
CA GLY A 87 22.15 6.84 -8.63
C GLY A 87 20.78 7.41 -8.25
N ALA A 88 19.74 6.90 -8.91
CA ALA A 88 18.38 7.44 -8.81
C ALA A 88 17.70 7.19 -7.45
N SER A 89 18.11 6.14 -6.72
CA SER A 89 17.45 5.73 -5.48
C SER A 89 17.96 6.43 -4.22
N MET A 90 19.16 7.03 -4.25
CA MET A 90 19.72 7.70 -3.08
C MET A 90 18.98 9.00 -2.77
N SER A 91 18.70 9.29 -1.52
CA SER A 91 18.18 10.59 -1.14
C SER A 91 19.29 11.63 -1.12
N ILE A 92 19.08 12.75 -1.79
CA ILE A 92 20.01 13.88 -1.82
C ILE A 92 19.28 15.09 -1.30
N GLN A 93 19.89 15.72 -0.30
CA GLN A 93 19.29 16.81 0.45
C GLN A 93 20.08 18.10 0.25
N ALA A 94 19.37 19.19 0.01
CA ALA A 94 19.92 20.54 0.07
C ALA A 94 18.96 21.45 0.86
N PRO A 95 19.41 22.15 1.92
CA PRO A 95 18.53 22.99 2.72
C PRO A 95 17.92 24.16 1.90
N PRO A 96 16.59 24.34 1.88
CA PRO A 96 15.94 25.33 1.02
C PRO A 96 16.21 26.78 1.48
N ASN A 97 16.39 27.00 2.77
CA ASN A 97 16.63 28.32 3.37
C ASN A 97 17.99 28.93 2.99
N LEU A 98 18.95 28.13 2.54
CA LEU A 98 20.30 28.61 2.20
C LEU A 98 20.44 29.09 0.76
N SER A 99 19.42 28.87 -0.07
CA SER A 99 19.40 29.24 -1.49
C SER A 99 18.00 29.73 -1.91
N PRO A 100 17.49 30.82 -1.31
CA PRO A 100 16.14 31.32 -1.60
C PRO A 100 16.02 31.78 -3.06
N GLY A 101 14.85 31.55 -3.67
CA GLY A 101 14.52 32.01 -5.03
C GLY A 101 15.03 31.14 -6.18
N VAL A 102 15.71 30.03 -5.87
CA VAL A 102 16.32 29.13 -6.88
C VAL A 102 15.95 27.65 -6.65
N LEU A 103 14.91 27.39 -5.84
CA LEU A 103 14.52 26.03 -5.45
C LEU A 103 14.24 25.10 -6.65
N PRO A 104 13.52 25.52 -7.72
CA PRO A 104 13.32 24.65 -8.88
C PRO A 104 14.63 24.18 -9.53
N GLN A 105 15.65 25.05 -9.59
CA GLN A 105 16.96 24.70 -10.17
C GLN A 105 17.69 23.64 -9.32
N ILE A 106 17.51 23.67 -8.00
CA ILE A 106 18.08 22.70 -7.07
C ILE A 106 17.40 21.33 -7.26
N VAL A 107 16.07 21.31 -7.45
CA VAL A 107 15.33 20.09 -7.79
C VAL A 107 15.82 19.51 -9.12
N ASP A 108 15.95 20.36 -10.15
CA ASP A 108 16.44 19.96 -11.47
C ASP A 108 17.88 19.41 -11.43
N ALA A 109 18.72 19.92 -10.51
CA ALA A 109 20.07 19.38 -10.30
C ALA A 109 20.06 17.97 -9.67
N GLY A 110 18.94 17.56 -9.07
CA GLY A 110 18.70 16.16 -8.69
C GLY A 110 18.51 15.91 -7.20
N ILE A 111 18.16 16.91 -6.39
CA ILE A 111 17.67 16.61 -5.04
C ILE A 111 16.30 15.94 -5.09
N ASN A 112 15.96 15.23 -4.03
CA ASN A 112 14.62 14.72 -3.78
C ASN A 112 14.20 14.92 -2.32
N ASP A 113 14.96 15.73 -1.57
CA ASP A 113 14.67 16.07 -0.19
C ASP A 113 15.13 17.50 0.13
N TRP A 114 14.27 18.25 0.81
CA TRP A 114 14.59 19.58 1.34
C TRP A 114 15.24 19.52 2.72
N GLY A 115 15.13 18.37 3.40
CA GLY A 115 15.67 18.12 4.71
C GLY A 115 14.72 18.44 5.85
N GLY A 116 15.28 18.51 7.05
CA GLY A 116 14.53 18.86 8.26
C GLY A 116 14.09 20.32 8.26
N VAL A 117 12.89 20.59 7.74
CA VAL A 117 12.23 21.91 7.78
C VAL A 117 11.32 21.98 8.98
N SER A 118 11.45 23.03 9.80
CA SER A 118 10.62 23.20 11.01
C SER A 118 9.80 24.49 10.97
N PRO A 119 8.47 24.41 11.08
CA PRO A 119 7.62 25.59 11.18
C PRO A 119 7.64 26.23 12.59
N VAL A 120 8.22 25.55 13.59
CA VAL A 120 8.13 25.94 15.01
C VAL A 120 9.46 26.24 15.67
N THR A 121 10.58 25.80 15.09
CA THR A 121 11.93 26.04 15.64
C THR A 121 12.82 26.76 14.64
N PRO A 122 13.67 27.71 15.07
CA PRO A 122 14.65 28.34 14.20
C PRO A 122 15.73 27.33 13.75
N ASP A 123 16.41 27.64 12.64
CA ASP A 123 17.65 26.94 12.25
C ASP A 123 18.78 27.36 13.22
N PHE A 124 19.13 26.49 14.16
CA PHE A 124 20.22 26.76 15.10
C PHE A 124 21.60 26.75 14.44
N VAL A 125 21.74 26.08 13.28
CA VAL A 125 22.97 26.09 12.52
C VAL A 125 23.09 27.42 11.80
N ASN A 126 22.05 27.89 11.10
CA ASN A 126 22.03 29.18 10.38
C ASN A 126 20.88 30.08 10.88
N PRO A 127 21.00 30.72 12.06
CA PRO A 127 19.91 31.52 12.62
C PRO A 127 19.44 32.69 11.75
N GLU A 128 20.32 33.18 10.88
CA GLU A 128 20.07 34.27 9.93
C GLU A 128 19.25 33.84 8.69
N ALA A 129 19.04 32.52 8.50
CA ALA A 129 18.33 31.93 7.38
C ALA A 129 17.14 31.10 7.90
N PRO A 130 15.96 31.71 8.17
CA PRO A 130 14.81 31.00 8.70
C PRO A 130 14.26 29.96 7.71
N TRP A 131 13.61 28.94 8.24
CA TRP A 131 12.91 27.94 7.41
C TRP A 131 11.79 28.59 6.57
N PRO A 132 11.61 28.17 5.30
CA PRO A 132 10.47 28.61 4.51
C PRO A 132 9.17 28.07 5.11
N HIS A 133 8.06 28.79 4.88
CA HIS A 133 6.75 28.28 5.26
C HIS A 133 6.39 27.05 4.41
N LEU A 134 5.68 26.07 4.98
CA LEU A 134 5.38 24.82 4.28
C LEU A 134 4.55 25.05 3.00
N ASP A 135 3.61 26.00 3.01
CA ASP A 135 2.82 26.36 1.82
C ASP A 135 3.69 26.91 0.68
N GLU A 136 4.71 27.71 1.03
CA GLU A 136 5.65 28.26 0.06
C GLU A 136 6.53 27.14 -0.51
N LEU A 137 7.07 26.28 0.36
CA LEU A 137 7.86 25.13 -0.06
C LEU A 137 7.06 24.18 -0.96
N SER A 138 5.78 23.97 -0.65
CA SER A 138 4.87 23.15 -1.45
C SER A 138 4.67 23.76 -2.85
N ARG A 139 4.43 25.07 -2.93
CA ARG A 139 4.30 25.80 -4.20
C ARG A 139 5.58 25.74 -5.04
N GLU A 140 6.75 26.01 -4.44
CA GLU A 140 8.03 25.96 -5.15
C GLU A 140 8.36 24.53 -5.64
N THR A 141 8.02 23.52 -4.85
CA THR A 141 8.15 22.10 -5.24
C THR A 141 7.23 21.78 -6.42
N ALA A 142 5.99 22.30 -6.41
CA ALA A 142 5.05 22.14 -7.51
C ALA A 142 5.49 22.85 -8.80
N LEU A 143 6.15 24.00 -8.71
CA LEU A 143 6.74 24.69 -9.88
C LEU A 143 7.82 23.86 -10.57
N ALA A 144 8.49 22.97 -9.84
CA ALA A 144 9.44 21.98 -10.38
C ALA A 144 8.75 20.68 -10.87
N GLY A 145 7.41 20.65 -10.94
CA GLY A 145 6.64 19.48 -11.33
C GLY A 145 6.71 18.34 -10.32
N LYS A 146 6.94 18.64 -9.03
CA LYS A 146 7.04 17.65 -7.95
C LYS A 146 5.95 17.87 -6.90
N HIS A 147 5.66 16.83 -6.13
CA HIS A 147 4.77 16.89 -4.98
C HIS A 147 5.58 16.92 -3.68
N LEU A 148 5.29 17.88 -2.80
CA LEU A 148 5.89 17.91 -1.46
C LEU A 148 5.15 16.94 -0.55
N HIS A 149 5.86 15.94 -0.03
CA HIS A 149 5.34 14.97 0.92
C HIS A 149 6.19 14.98 2.19
N GLU A 150 5.54 14.87 3.35
CA GLU A 150 6.25 14.67 4.62
C GLU A 150 6.95 13.31 4.62
N ARG A 151 8.07 13.19 5.34
CA ARG A 151 8.74 11.90 5.57
C ARG A 151 9.02 11.69 7.05
N LEU A 152 9.19 10.43 7.45
CA LEU A 152 9.77 10.11 8.75
C LEU A 152 11.27 10.47 8.79
N THR A 153 11.85 10.41 9.99
CA THR A 153 13.30 10.57 10.19
C THR A 153 14.10 9.47 9.47
N ILE A 154 13.51 8.28 9.35
CA ILE A 154 14.03 7.18 8.52
C ILE A 154 13.39 7.22 7.13
N TYR A 155 14.16 6.90 6.09
CA TYR A 155 13.67 6.95 4.72
C TYR A 155 12.80 5.75 4.36
N PRO A 156 11.93 5.87 3.33
CA PRO A 156 10.87 4.90 3.09
C PRO A 156 11.33 3.45 2.94
N ARG A 157 12.46 3.22 2.25
CA ARG A 157 13.06 1.89 2.14
C ARG A 157 13.37 1.26 3.50
N TYR A 158 13.99 2.02 4.41
CA TYR A 158 14.36 1.54 5.74
C TYR A 158 13.14 1.39 6.65
N ALA A 159 12.08 2.18 6.42
CA ALA A 159 10.81 2.06 7.12
C ALA A 159 10.04 0.80 6.71
N ILE A 160 10.02 0.46 5.41
CA ILE A 160 9.42 -0.79 4.91
C ILE A 160 10.21 -1.99 5.45
N GLU A 161 11.54 -1.93 5.40
CA GLU A 161 12.44 -2.95 5.92
C GLU A 161 12.68 -2.82 7.45
N ALA A 162 11.70 -2.32 8.22
CA ALA A 162 11.89 -1.94 9.63
C ALA A 162 12.47 -3.07 10.50
N SER A 163 12.12 -4.34 10.24
CA SER A 163 12.66 -5.49 10.98
C SER A 163 14.19 -5.67 10.87
N THR A 164 14.81 -5.02 9.88
CA THR A 164 16.26 -5.05 9.67
C THR A 164 16.93 -3.81 10.25
N TRP A 165 16.28 -2.65 10.13
CA TRP A 165 16.92 -1.34 10.29
C TRP A 165 16.49 -0.58 11.54
N VAL A 166 15.47 -1.07 12.22
CA VAL A 166 14.85 -0.43 13.37
C VAL A 166 14.81 -1.43 14.52
N ASP A 167 14.91 -0.92 15.75
CA ASP A 167 14.73 -1.75 16.95
C ASP A 167 13.39 -2.51 16.93
N ASP A 168 13.40 -3.78 17.31
CA ASP A 168 12.24 -4.68 17.30
C ASP A 168 11.01 -4.07 17.98
N SER A 169 11.20 -3.29 19.05
CA SER A 169 10.09 -2.65 19.78
C SER A 169 9.36 -1.56 18.98
N MET A 170 10.00 -1.04 17.93
CA MET A 170 9.49 0.05 17.11
C MET A 170 8.94 -0.43 15.76
N VAL A 171 9.21 -1.68 15.34
CA VAL A 171 8.79 -2.21 14.03
C VAL A 171 7.29 -2.04 13.80
N ALA A 172 6.46 -2.52 14.74
CA ALA A 172 5.01 -2.41 14.63
C ALA A 172 4.55 -0.94 14.55
N THR A 173 5.17 -0.06 15.35
CA THR A 173 4.83 1.38 15.36
C THR A 173 5.19 2.06 14.04
N VAL A 174 6.35 1.72 13.45
CA VAL A 174 6.77 2.28 12.17
C VAL A 174 5.83 1.82 11.05
N LEU A 175 5.55 0.51 10.96
CA LEU A 175 4.69 -0.05 9.93
C LEU A 175 3.25 0.48 10.00
N ASP A 176 2.72 0.70 11.21
CA ASP A 176 1.38 1.32 11.41
C ASP A 176 1.32 2.78 10.95
N ARG A 177 2.46 3.49 10.95
CA ARG A 177 2.55 4.91 10.62
C ARG A 177 2.97 5.21 9.20
N ILE A 178 3.19 4.20 8.36
CA ILE A 178 3.56 4.39 6.95
C ILE A 178 2.52 3.80 6.00
N ASP A 179 2.55 4.29 4.76
CA ASP A 179 1.86 3.69 3.62
C ASP A 179 2.70 2.59 2.95
N GLY A 180 2.18 1.99 1.88
CA GLY A 180 2.87 0.92 1.15
C GLY A 180 4.16 1.35 0.44
N GLU A 181 4.43 2.64 0.34
CA GLU A 181 5.68 3.17 -0.21
C GLU A 181 6.67 3.60 0.89
N GLY A 182 6.29 3.46 2.17
CA GLY A 182 7.10 3.81 3.32
C GLY A 182 7.03 5.29 3.72
N LEU A 183 6.09 6.05 3.15
CA LEU A 183 5.84 7.44 3.51
C LEU A 183 4.86 7.52 4.68
N PRO A 184 4.95 8.53 5.55
CA PRO A 184 4.10 8.65 6.72
C PRO A 184 2.63 8.84 6.35
N ARG A 185 1.76 8.18 7.12
CA ARG A 185 0.34 8.53 7.22
C ARG A 185 0.23 9.81 8.02
N ILE A 186 -0.17 10.88 7.35
CA ILE A 186 -0.26 12.24 7.91
C ILE A 186 -1.62 12.52 8.58
N ASP A 187 -2.54 11.57 8.52
CA ASP A 187 -3.83 11.61 9.17
C ASP A 187 -4.14 10.25 9.83
N LEU A 188 -5.21 10.23 10.63
CA LEU A 188 -5.66 9.05 11.37
C LEU A 188 -6.83 8.33 10.68
N TRP A 189 -7.25 8.80 9.50
CA TRP A 189 -8.42 8.26 8.83
C TRP A 189 -8.07 6.95 8.13
N SER A 190 -9.02 6.01 8.17
CA SER A 190 -8.92 4.75 7.43
C SER A 190 -10.28 4.37 6.85
N PRO A 191 -10.32 3.63 5.72
CA PRO A 191 -11.57 3.11 5.18
C PRO A 191 -12.33 2.28 6.24
N GLY A 192 -13.61 2.62 6.44
CA GLY A 192 -14.46 1.97 7.45
C GLY A 192 -14.47 2.65 8.82
N ASP A 193 -13.63 3.67 9.04
CA ASP A 193 -13.74 4.53 10.22
C ASP A 193 -15.04 5.36 10.19
N THR A 194 -15.54 5.69 11.37
CA THR A 194 -16.69 6.59 11.59
C THR A 194 -16.33 8.06 11.44
N SER A 195 -15.04 8.41 11.52
CA SER A 195 -14.54 9.77 11.32
C SER A 195 -14.71 10.19 9.85
N PRO A 196 -15.03 11.47 9.57
CA PRO A 196 -15.07 11.95 8.19
C PRO A 196 -13.67 11.87 7.55
N PRO A 197 -13.58 11.60 6.24
CA PRO A 197 -12.30 11.66 5.53
C PRO A 197 -11.66 13.05 5.59
N PRO A 198 -10.34 13.17 5.41
CA PRO A 198 -9.65 14.45 5.42
C PRO A 198 -10.25 15.45 4.42
N ALA A 199 -10.72 16.59 4.92
CA ALA A 199 -11.48 17.56 4.11
C ALA A 199 -10.65 18.18 2.99
N ASP A 200 -9.35 18.34 3.21
CA ASP A 200 -8.36 18.82 2.24
C ASP A 200 -8.16 17.81 1.10
N VAL A 201 -8.18 16.51 1.38
CA VAL A 201 -8.13 15.46 0.34
C VAL A 201 -9.41 15.48 -0.48
N LEU A 202 -10.57 15.53 0.17
CA LEU A 202 -11.88 15.61 -0.50
C LEU A 202 -12.01 16.85 -1.38
N ALA A 203 -11.51 18.00 -0.92
CA ALA A 203 -11.49 19.22 -1.72
C ALA A 203 -10.59 19.05 -2.96
N ARG A 204 -9.38 18.49 -2.79
CA ARG A 204 -8.40 18.32 -3.86
C ARG A 204 -8.87 17.40 -4.98
N ILE A 205 -9.48 16.25 -4.67
CA ILE A 205 -9.94 15.30 -5.70
C ILE A 205 -11.06 15.87 -6.61
N THR A 206 -11.75 16.93 -6.18
CA THR A 206 -12.77 17.62 -6.98
C THR A 206 -12.22 18.80 -7.78
N GLN A 207 -11.03 19.30 -7.43
CA GLN A 207 -10.39 20.42 -8.12
C GLN A 207 -9.69 19.94 -9.38
N LYS A 208 -9.68 20.78 -10.42
CA LYS A 208 -8.93 20.47 -11.64
C LYS A 208 -7.43 20.36 -11.29
N PRO A 209 -6.75 19.25 -11.63
CA PRO A 209 -5.31 19.12 -11.45
C PRO A 209 -4.58 20.26 -12.19
N SER A 210 -3.57 20.85 -11.55
CA SER A 210 -2.77 21.93 -12.13
C SER A 210 -1.68 21.40 -13.05
N ALA A 211 -1.00 20.33 -12.62
CA ALA A 211 0.05 19.67 -13.40
C ALA A 211 0.01 18.15 -13.18
N VAL A 212 -0.37 17.40 -14.21
CA VAL A 212 -0.34 15.93 -14.21
C VAL A 212 0.94 15.47 -14.90
N SER A 213 1.58 14.45 -14.35
CA SER A 213 2.77 13.85 -14.94
C SER A 213 2.45 13.24 -16.30
N ASN A 214 3.31 13.49 -17.30
CA ASN A 214 3.10 13.03 -18.68
C ASN A 214 2.86 11.51 -18.79
N ASP A 215 3.48 10.71 -17.92
CA ASP A 215 3.31 9.26 -17.90
C ASP A 215 1.91 8.85 -17.41
N ILE A 216 1.39 9.52 -16.36
CA ILE A 216 0.01 9.34 -15.91
C ILE A 216 -0.97 9.80 -16.99
N GLU A 217 -0.75 10.96 -17.62
CA GLU A 217 -1.61 11.40 -18.72
C GLU A 217 -1.65 10.39 -19.87
N ALA A 218 -0.50 9.81 -20.23
CA ALA A 218 -0.44 8.78 -21.27
C ALA A 218 -1.23 7.52 -20.88
N ILE A 219 -1.10 7.06 -19.63
CA ILE A 219 -1.87 5.91 -19.11
C ILE A 219 -3.37 6.22 -19.15
N LEU A 220 -3.79 7.37 -18.60
CA LEU A 220 -5.20 7.75 -18.51
C LEU A 220 -5.85 7.97 -19.88
N ASN A 221 -5.12 8.55 -20.84
CA ASN A 221 -5.60 8.74 -22.22
C ASN A 221 -5.70 7.40 -22.98
N GLY A 222 -4.95 6.39 -22.58
CA GLY A 222 -5.04 5.03 -23.14
C GLY A 222 -6.27 4.25 -22.69
N ILE A 223 -6.94 4.68 -21.62
CA ILE A 223 -8.14 4.00 -21.08
C ILE A 223 -9.26 4.05 -22.13
N GLY A 224 -9.90 2.91 -22.37
CA GLY A 224 -10.97 2.77 -23.37
C GLY A 224 -10.50 2.52 -24.80
N SER A 225 -9.18 2.47 -25.05
CA SER A 225 -8.61 2.14 -26.38
C SER A 225 -8.69 0.64 -26.74
N GLY A 226 -9.21 -0.21 -25.86
CA GLY A 226 -9.26 -1.67 -26.04
C GLY A 226 -7.94 -2.40 -25.74
N THR A 227 -6.94 -1.69 -25.21
CA THR A 227 -5.70 -2.28 -24.70
C THR A 227 -5.73 -2.31 -23.17
N ASP A 228 -5.42 -3.47 -22.58
CA ASP A 228 -5.31 -3.59 -21.12
C ASP A 228 -4.08 -2.87 -20.58
N LEU A 229 -4.19 -2.39 -19.34
CA LEU A 229 -3.07 -1.76 -18.64
C LEU A 229 -1.97 -2.78 -18.36
N SER A 230 -0.71 -2.37 -18.52
CA SER A 230 0.40 -3.19 -18.07
C SER A 230 0.53 -3.16 -16.54
N GLU A 231 1.24 -4.14 -15.97
CA GLU A 231 1.56 -4.15 -14.53
C GLU A 231 2.24 -2.84 -14.09
N LYS A 232 3.17 -2.33 -14.90
CA LYS A 232 3.84 -1.06 -14.66
C LYS A 232 2.87 0.12 -14.59
N ASP A 233 1.87 0.14 -15.45
CA ASP A 233 0.86 1.20 -15.46
C ASP A 233 -0.01 1.13 -14.19
N ILE A 234 -0.43 -0.08 -13.79
CA ILE A 234 -1.21 -0.31 -12.57
C ILE A 234 -0.42 0.15 -11.33
N VAL A 235 0.85 -0.27 -11.21
CA VAL A 235 1.72 0.16 -10.11
C VAL A 235 1.85 1.67 -10.09
N ARG A 236 2.09 2.30 -11.26
CA ARG A 236 2.24 3.76 -11.35
C ARG A 236 0.97 4.53 -10.95
N LEU A 237 -0.22 4.00 -11.28
CA LEU A 237 -1.50 4.57 -10.86
C LEU A 237 -1.72 4.44 -9.34
N ILE A 238 -1.36 3.30 -8.75
CA ILE A 238 -1.44 3.08 -7.29
C ILE A 238 -0.50 4.02 -6.53
N GLN A 239 0.69 4.29 -7.09
CA GLN A 239 1.70 5.20 -6.52
C GLN A 239 1.41 6.69 -6.75
N ALA A 240 0.32 7.05 -7.43
CA ALA A 240 0.01 8.44 -7.71
C ALA A 240 -0.14 9.29 -6.43
N ARG A 241 0.38 10.51 -6.45
CA ARG A 241 0.30 11.49 -5.35
C ARG A 241 0.01 12.89 -5.91
N GLY A 242 -0.46 13.80 -5.05
CA GLY A 242 -0.77 15.16 -5.46
C GLY A 242 -1.75 15.22 -6.64
N ASP A 243 -1.39 15.99 -7.68
CA ASP A 243 -2.24 16.17 -8.86
C ASP A 243 -2.40 14.91 -9.70
N ASP A 244 -1.43 14.00 -9.69
CA ASP A 244 -1.57 12.69 -10.35
C ASP A 244 -2.70 11.89 -9.69
N PHE A 245 -2.74 11.87 -8.35
CA PHE A 245 -3.80 11.18 -7.60
C PHE A 245 -5.18 11.76 -7.93
N ASN A 246 -5.29 13.09 -7.98
CA ASN A 246 -6.53 13.78 -8.36
C ASN A 246 -6.98 13.37 -9.78
N ALA A 247 -6.05 13.32 -10.75
CA ALA A 247 -6.35 12.92 -12.12
C ALA A 247 -6.83 11.46 -12.21
N VAL A 248 -6.20 10.55 -11.47
CA VAL A 248 -6.61 9.13 -11.40
C VAL A 248 -8.02 8.99 -10.85
N VAL A 249 -8.33 9.65 -9.73
CA VAL A 249 -9.67 9.61 -9.10
C VAL A 249 -10.74 10.18 -10.04
N GLN A 250 -10.46 11.30 -10.71
CA GLN A 250 -11.39 11.92 -11.65
C GLN A 250 -11.64 11.05 -12.89
N SER A 251 -10.59 10.42 -13.43
CA SER A 251 -10.70 9.50 -14.56
C SER A 251 -11.52 8.26 -14.19
N ALA A 252 -11.26 7.68 -13.01
CA ALA A 252 -12.05 6.57 -12.48
C ALA A 252 -13.53 6.94 -12.30
N ASN A 253 -13.82 8.13 -11.76
CA ASN A 253 -15.19 8.61 -11.60
C ASN A 253 -15.89 8.83 -12.94
N LYS A 254 -15.18 9.37 -13.94
CA LYS A 254 -15.70 9.54 -15.30
C LYS A 254 -16.05 8.18 -15.93
N LEU A 255 -15.15 7.20 -15.88
CA LEU A 255 -15.39 5.86 -16.39
C LEU A 255 -16.59 5.19 -15.68
N ARG A 256 -16.70 5.37 -14.35
CA ARG A 256 -17.85 4.90 -13.58
C ARG A 256 -19.15 5.52 -14.07
N ASP A 257 -19.19 6.83 -14.30
CA ASP A 257 -20.37 7.56 -14.77
C ASP A 257 -20.78 7.14 -16.19
N GLU A 258 -19.81 6.99 -17.11
CA GLU A 258 -20.06 6.49 -18.46
C GLU A 258 -20.62 5.06 -18.47
N THR A 259 -20.18 4.22 -17.52
CA THR A 259 -20.58 2.80 -17.45
C THR A 259 -21.89 2.59 -16.68
N ASN A 260 -22.08 3.29 -15.56
CA ASN A 260 -23.16 3.02 -14.59
C ASN A 260 -24.08 4.23 -14.33
N GLY A 261 -23.69 5.43 -14.76
CA GLY A 261 -24.34 6.69 -14.40
C GLY A 261 -24.40 6.92 -12.89
N ASN A 262 -25.48 7.54 -12.44
CA ASN A 262 -25.72 7.87 -11.02
C ASN A 262 -26.47 6.77 -10.26
N THR A 263 -26.67 5.59 -10.84
CA THR A 263 -27.41 4.50 -10.17
C THR A 263 -26.46 3.71 -9.28
N VAL A 264 -26.81 3.57 -8.01
CA VAL A 264 -26.12 2.67 -7.06
C VAL A 264 -27.03 1.47 -6.80
N SER A 265 -26.56 0.27 -7.11
CA SER A 265 -27.27 -0.98 -6.83
C SER A 265 -26.85 -1.55 -5.47
N PHE A 266 -27.77 -2.27 -4.84
CA PHE A 266 -27.53 -3.02 -3.61
C PHE A 266 -28.37 -4.30 -3.62
N VAL A 267 -27.99 -5.28 -2.81
CA VAL A 267 -28.75 -6.51 -2.60
C VAL A 267 -29.20 -6.55 -1.15
N VAL A 268 -30.49 -6.84 -0.92
CA VAL A 268 -30.98 -7.17 0.42
C VAL A 268 -30.60 -8.61 0.69
N ASN A 269 -29.47 -8.80 1.36
CA ASN A 269 -28.94 -10.12 1.67
C ASN A 269 -29.03 -10.45 3.17
N ARG A 270 -28.90 -11.74 3.47
CA ARG A 270 -28.55 -12.21 4.82
C ARG A 270 -27.28 -13.04 4.79
N ASN A 271 -26.29 -12.62 5.57
CA ASN A 271 -25.12 -13.45 5.87
C ASN A 271 -25.51 -14.59 6.82
N ILE A 272 -25.20 -15.83 6.44
CA ILE A 272 -25.38 -17.02 7.27
C ILE A 272 -24.04 -17.76 7.33
N ASN A 273 -23.28 -17.52 8.40
CA ASN A 273 -22.16 -18.37 8.74
C ASN A 273 -22.70 -19.65 9.38
N TYR A 274 -22.64 -20.76 8.66
CA TYR A 274 -23.18 -22.05 9.11
C TYR A 274 -22.27 -22.73 10.13
N THR A 275 -20.99 -22.40 10.18
CA THR A 275 -20.08 -22.78 11.26
C THR A 275 -18.94 -21.77 11.41
N ASN A 276 -18.43 -21.57 12.63
CA ASN A 276 -17.17 -20.87 12.90
C ASN A 276 -16.02 -21.85 13.19
N ILE A 277 -16.19 -23.14 12.90
CA ILE A 277 -15.18 -24.18 13.14
C ILE A 277 -14.30 -24.33 11.92
N CYS A 278 -13.00 -24.06 12.08
CA CYS A 278 -12.03 -24.15 11.01
C CYS A 278 -10.76 -24.88 11.48
N TYR A 279 -10.22 -25.75 10.64
CA TYR A 279 -8.92 -26.38 10.91
C TYR A 279 -7.71 -25.63 10.33
N PHE A 280 -7.92 -24.64 9.46
CA PHE A 280 -6.86 -23.79 8.91
C PHE A 280 -6.37 -22.74 9.91
N LYS A 281 -5.15 -22.26 9.70
CA LYS A 281 -4.54 -21.17 10.47
C LYS A 281 -4.29 -19.97 9.57
N CYS A 282 -5.02 -18.89 9.81
CA CYS A 282 -4.76 -17.59 9.19
C CYS A 282 -4.45 -16.57 10.28
N GLN A 283 -3.52 -15.66 10.00
CA GLN A 283 -3.11 -14.65 10.99
C GLN A 283 -4.17 -13.54 11.20
N PHE A 284 -5.06 -13.36 10.22
CA PHE A 284 -6.07 -12.29 10.18
C PHE A 284 -7.50 -12.76 10.48
N CYS A 285 -7.76 -14.08 10.52
CA CYS A 285 -9.13 -14.61 10.55
C CYS A 285 -9.59 -14.92 11.98
N ALA A 286 -10.77 -14.43 12.37
CA ALA A 286 -11.39 -14.74 13.67
C ALA A 286 -11.73 -16.24 13.86
N PHE A 287 -11.94 -17.01 12.78
CA PHE A 287 -12.20 -18.46 12.87
C PHE A 287 -10.94 -19.31 12.98
N SER A 288 -9.75 -18.69 12.83
CA SER A 288 -8.46 -19.36 12.85
C SER A 288 -8.27 -20.23 14.09
N LYS A 289 -7.50 -21.30 13.97
CA LYS A 289 -7.18 -22.23 15.06
C LYS A 289 -5.96 -21.74 15.87
N GLY A 290 -6.16 -21.22 17.08
CA GLY A 290 -5.06 -20.87 17.99
C GLY A 290 -5.47 -20.14 19.27
N LYS A 291 -4.60 -20.11 20.29
CA LYS A 291 -4.87 -19.46 21.60
C LYS A 291 -5.18 -17.97 21.49
N LEU A 292 -4.66 -17.29 20.47
CA LEU A 292 -4.88 -15.86 20.22
C LEU A 292 -6.27 -15.57 19.62
N SER A 293 -6.88 -16.53 18.93
CA SER A 293 -8.20 -16.38 18.31
C SER A 293 -9.35 -16.83 19.22
N GLU A 294 -9.11 -17.52 20.34
CA GLU A 294 -10.17 -17.96 21.26
C GLU A 294 -11.03 -16.80 21.79
N ASN A 295 -10.41 -15.64 22.03
CA ASN A 295 -11.12 -14.43 22.47
C ASN A 295 -11.96 -13.78 21.36
N LEU A 296 -11.62 -14.00 20.09
CA LEU A 296 -12.27 -13.37 18.92
C LEU A 296 -13.31 -14.30 18.26
N ARG A 297 -13.10 -15.61 18.30
CA ARG A 297 -13.89 -16.63 17.59
C ARG A 297 -15.30 -16.83 18.16
N GLY A 298 -15.52 -16.47 19.43
CA GLY A 298 -16.71 -16.85 20.18
C GLY A 298 -16.79 -18.37 20.43
N ARG A 299 -17.93 -18.84 20.95
CA ARG A 299 -18.12 -20.29 21.17
C ARG A 299 -18.18 -21.03 19.83
N PRO A 300 -17.50 -22.18 19.69
CA PRO A 300 -17.64 -23.04 18.52
C PRO A 300 -19.11 -23.41 18.29
N TYR A 301 -19.58 -23.33 17.04
CA TYR A 301 -20.93 -23.74 16.65
C TYR A 301 -20.95 -24.36 15.26
N ASP A 302 -21.96 -25.20 15.05
CA ASP A 302 -22.37 -25.75 13.78
C ASP A 302 -23.90 -25.64 13.71
N LEU A 303 -24.43 -24.87 12.77
CA LEU A 303 -25.85 -24.57 12.69
C LEU A 303 -26.61 -25.79 12.17
N SER A 304 -27.68 -26.17 12.86
CA SER A 304 -28.59 -27.19 12.35
C SER A 304 -29.30 -26.71 11.08
N GLY A 305 -29.74 -27.66 10.24
CA GLY A 305 -30.56 -27.36 9.07
C GLY A 305 -31.80 -26.54 9.43
N GLU A 306 -32.47 -26.85 10.54
CA GLU A 306 -33.63 -26.09 11.03
C GLU A 306 -33.31 -24.61 11.28
N GLU A 307 -32.15 -24.31 11.88
CA GLU A 307 -31.71 -22.94 12.13
C GLU A 307 -31.34 -22.22 10.83
N ILE A 308 -30.72 -22.92 9.86
CA ILE A 308 -30.49 -22.38 8.52
C ILE A 308 -31.83 -22.04 7.85
N GLN A 309 -32.79 -22.96 7.84
CA GLN A 309 -34.12 -22.74 7.26
C GLN A 309 -34.85 -21.56 7.93
N ARG A 310 -34.80 -21.48 9.27
CA ARG A 310 -35.40 -20.36 10.02
C ARG A 310 -34.79 -19.03 9.59
N ARG A 311 -33.46 -18.96 9.45
CA ARG A 311 -32.76 -17.75 9.02
C ARG A 311 -33.07 -17.37 7.57
N VAL A 312 -33.18 -18.34 6.67
CA VAL A 312 -33.56 -18.13 5.26
C VAL A 312 -34.97 -17.57 5.17
N LYS A 313 -35.95 -18.18 5.88
CA LYS A 313 -37.34 -17.70 5.90
C LYS A 313 -37.45 -16.30 6.47
N GLU A 314 -36.80 -16.04 7.61
CA GLU A 314 -36.79 -14.71 8.22
C GLU A 314 -36.15 -13.67 7.26
N ALA A 315 -35.15 -14.03 6.46
CA ALA A 315 -34.59 -13.11 5.45
C ALA A 315 -35.62 -12.81 4.36
N TRP A 316 -36.24 -13.85 3.80
CA TRP A 316 -37.23 -13.75 2.74
C TRP A 316 -38.45 -12.93 3.16
N ASP A 317 -39.00 -13.22 4.34
CA ASP A 317 -40.16 -12.52 4.91
C ASP A 317 -39.88 -11.02 5.13
N ARG A 318 -38.61 -10.63 5.22
CA ARG A 318 -38.14 -9.24 5.36
C ARG A 318 -37.74 -8.60 4.02
N GLY A 319 -37.99 -9.28 2.90
CA GLY A 319 -37.67 -8.80 1.55
C GLY A 319 -36.26 -9.11 1.07
N GLY A 320 -35.55 -10.01 1.76
CA GLY A 320 -34.24 -10.50 1.32
C GLY A 320 -34.36 -11.39 0.08
N THR A 321 -33.51 -11.15 -0.92
CA THR A 321 -33.50 -11.91 -2.18
C THR A 321 -32.32 -12.86 -2.27
N GLU A 322 -31.35 -12.73 -1.36
CA GLU A 322 -30.11 -13.50 -1.34
C GLU A 322 -29.75 -13.95 0.08
N VAL A 323 -29.22 -15.16 0.19
CA VAL A 323 -28.39 -15.56 1.34
C VAL A 323 -26.95 -15.69 0.89
N CYS A 324 -26.05 -15.03 1.64
CA CYS A 324 -24.61 -15.16 1.48
C CYS A 324 -24.09 -16.13 2.55
N MET A 325 -23.53 -17.27 2.14
CA MET A 325 -23.20 -18.36 3.06
C MET A 325 -21.74 -18.79 2.97
N GLN A 326 -21.04 -18.67 4.11
CA GLN A 326 -19.62 -19.01 4.23
C GLN A 326 -19.33 -19.53 5.64
N GLY A 327 -18.46 -20.53 5.76
CA GLY A 327 -18.12 -21.12 7.06
C GLY A 327 -16.62 -21.25 7.27
N GLY A 328 -16.25 -21.66 8.49
CA GLY A 328 -14.98 -22.33 8.67
C GLY A 328 -14.98 -23.69 7.95
N ILE A 329 -13.80 -24.20 7.63
CA ILE A 329 -13.68 -25.55 7.06
C ILE A 329 -13.71 -26.56 8.21
N HIS A 330 -14.89 -27.14 8.46
CA HIS A 330 -15.10 -28.09 9.53
C HIS A 330 -14.42 -29.44 9.20
N PRO A 331 -13.70 -30.08 10.14
CA PRO A 331 -12.99 -31.34 9.87
C PRO A 331 -13.88 -32.51 9.39
N GLU A 332 -15.15 -32.49 9.77
CA GLU A 332 -16.13 -33.54 9.43
C GLU A 332 -16.96 -33.21 8.19
N TYR A 333 -16.82 -32.02 7.62
CA TYR A 333 -17.58 -31.63 6.43
C TYR A 333 -17.03 -32.35 5.20
N THR A 334 -17.96 -32.81 4.37
CA THR A 334 -17.66 -33.44 3.07
C THR A 334 -18.34 -32.66 1.95
N GLY A 335 -18.03 -33.00 0.70
CA GLY A 335 -18.75 -32.47 -0.46
C GLY A 335 -20.28 -32.54 -0.33
N GLN A 336 -20.80 -33.63 0.26
CA GLN A 336 -22.23 -33.83 0.50
C GLN A 336 -22.80 -32.83 1.49
N THR A 337 -22.05 -32.46 2.53
CA THR A 337 -22.50 -31.49 3.54
C THR A 337 -22.84 -30.14 2.91
N TYR A 338 -22.00 -29.62 2.01
CA TYR A 338 -22.28 -28.36 1.33
C TYR A 338 -23.49 -28.47 0.38
N ILE A 339 -23.65 -29.60 -0.31
CA ILE A 339 -24.84 -29.87 -1.14
C ILE A 339 -26.11 -29.85 -0.29
N ASP A 340 -26.08 -30.48 0.88
CA ASP A 340 -27.21 -30.53 1.80
C ASP A 340 -27.53 -29.15 2.39
N ILE A 341 -26.53 -28.32 2.65
CA ILE A 341 -26.72 -26.92 3.03
C ILE A 341 -27.50 -26.15 1.94
N VAL A 342 -27.12 -26.29 0.68
CA VAL A 342 -27.84 -25.64 -0.44
C VAL A 342 -29.28 -26.15 -0.53
N LYS A 343 -29.48 -27.47 -0.46
CA LYS A 343 -30.83 -28.07 -0.49
C LYS A 343 -31.68 -27.58 0.67
N THR A 344 -31.11 -27.47 1.87
CA THR A 344 -31.79 -26.94 3.06
C THR A 344 -32.32 -25.52 2.82
N VAL A 345 -31.54 -24.65 2.16
CA VAL A 345 -31.99 -23.31 1.77
C VAL A 345 -33.14 -23.38 0.77
N LYS A 346 -33.00 -24.21 -0.27
CA LYS A 346 -34.00 -24.35 -1.35
C LYS A 346 -35.31 -24.99 -0.87
N GLU A 347 -35.26 -25.88 0.11
CA GLU A 347 -36.44 -26.44 0.76
C GLU A 347 -37.19 -25.40 1.59
N ALA A 348 -36.46 -24.49 2.25
CA ALA A 348 -37.07 -23.41 3.01
C ALA A 348 -37.73 -22.36 2.11
N VAL A 349 -36.99 -21.92 1.08
CA VAL A 349 -37.41 -20.90 0.11
C VAL A 349 -36.81 -21.23 -1.26
N PRO A 350 -37.53 -21.90 -2.17
CA PRO A 350 -37.01 -22.32 -3.47
C PRO A 350 -36.45 -21.19 -4.34
N GLU A 351 -37.06 -20.01 -4.24
CA GLU A 351 -36.71 -18.80 -5.00
C GLU A 351 -35.49 -18.06 -4.45
N MET A 352 -35.00 -18.39 -3.25
CA MET A 352 -33.89 -17.68 -2.63
C MET A 352 -32.61 -17.81 -3.46
N HIS A 353 -31.94 -16.70 -3.79
CA HIS A 353 -30.63 -16.74 -4.43
C HIS A 353 -29.58 -17.21 -3.43
N VAL A 354 -28.80 -18.23 -3.80
CA VAL A 354 -27.77 -18.80 -2.93
C VAL A 354 -26.40 -18.35 -3.44
N HIS A 355 -25.80 -17.38 -2.76
CA HIS A 355 -24.42 -16.93 -2.98
C HIS A 355 -23.53 -17.58 -1.91
N ALA A 356 -22.88 -18.70 -2.23
CA ALA A 356 -22.24 -19.51 -1.20
C ALA A 356 -20.94 -20.15 -1.65
N PHE A 357 -20.10 -20.44 -0.66
CA PHE A 357 -18.83 -21.17 -0.75
C PHE A 357 -17.72 -20.44 -1.49
N SER A 358 -16.68 -20.11 -0.76
CA SER A 358 -15.38 -19.68 -1.30
C SER A 358 -14.75 -20.79 -2.15
N PRO A 359 -13.79 -20.44 -3.01
CA PRO A 359 -12.94 -21.40 -3.69
C PRO A 359 -12.28 -22.43 -2.77
N LEU A 360 -11.96 -22.07 -1.52
CA LEU A 360 -11.42 -23.01 -0.53
C LEU A 360 -12.46 -24.07 -0.10
N GLU A 361 -13.71 -23.66 0.15
CA GLU A 361 -14.80 -24.57 0.49
C GLU A 361 -15.12 -25.50 -0.70
N VAL A 362 -15.16 -24.96 -1.91
CA VAL A 362 -15.39 -25.76 -3.13
C VAL A 362 -14.26 -26.76 -3.36
N TRP A 363 -13.01 -26.34 -3.20
CA TRP A 363 -11.84 -27.21 -3.33
C TRP A 363 -11.90 -28.37 -2.34
N GLN A 364 -12.18 -28.08 -1.06
CA GLN A 364 -12.30 -29.10 -0.03
C GLN A 364 -13.52 -30.01 -0.25
N GLY A 365 -14.65 -29.45 -0.69
CA GLY A 365 -15.85 -30.21 -1.04
C GLY A 365 -15.60 -31.20 -2.17
N ALA A 366 -14.93 -30.76 -3.24
CA ALA A 366 -14.53 -31.63 -4.35
C ALA A 366 -13.56 -32.73 -3.89
N ALA A 367 -12.52 -32.38 -3.13
CA ALA A 367 -11.51 -33.32 -2.63
C ALA A 367 -12.07 -34.38 -1.66
N THR A 368 -13.18 -34.09 -0.99
CA THR A 368 -13.87 -35.01 -0.08
C THR A 368 -15.10 -35.68 -0.72
N SER A 369 -15.27 -35.49 -2.03
CA SER A 369 -16.29 -36.15 -2.84
C SER A 369 -15.64 -37.19 -3.78
N ASN A 370 -16.46 -38.01 -4.43
CA ASN A 370 -16.00 -38.90 -5.51
C ASN A 370 -16.04 -38.22 -6.90
N HIS A 371 -16.09 -36.89 -6.95
CA HIS A 371 -16.23 -36.11 -8.19
C HIS A 371 -14.97 -35.32 -8.51
N SER A 372 -14.76 -35.02 -9.79
CA SER A 372 -13.84 -33.95 -10.21
C SER A 372 -14.37 -32.60 -9.75
N LEU A 373 -13.52 -31.57 -9.73
CA LEU A 373 -13.93 -30.19 -9.41
C LEU A 373 -15.11 -29.71 -10.27
N GLU A 374 -15.06 -29.98 -11.58
CA GLU A 374 -16.15 -29.66 -12.51
C GLU A 374 -17.43 -30.46 -12.21
N GLY A 375 -17.29 -31.75 -11.90
CA GLY A 375 -18.41 -32.61 -11.51
C GLY A 375 -19.08 -32.14 -10.23
N TYR A 376 -18.28 -31.76 -9.24
CA TYR A 376 -18.76 -31.28 -7.95
C TYR A 376 -19.46 -29.92 -8.07
N LEU A 377 -18.88 -28.98 -8.83
CA LEU A 377 -19.53 -27.70 -9.15
C LEU A 377 -20.85 -27.89 -9.91
N THR A 378 -20.91 -28.85 -10.83
CA THR A 378 -22.15 -29.20 -11.54
C THR A 378 -23.21 -29.71 -10.57
N GLU A 379 -22.83 -30.55 -9.61
CA GLU A 379 -23.74 -31.05 -8.59
C GLU A 379 -24.25 -29.94 -7.66
N LEU A 380 -23.37 -29.03 -7.22
CA LEU A 380 -23.76 -27.84 -6.45
C LEU A 380 -24.77 -26.97 -7.23
N LYS A 381 -24.56 -26.78 -8.53
CA LYS A 381 -25.48 -26.03 -9.41
C LYS A 381 -26.84 -26.72 -9.47
N GLN A 382 -26.86 -28.04 -9.63
CA GLN A 382 -28.10 -28.84 -9.63
C GLN A 382 -28.83 -28.81 -8.28
N ALA A 383 -28.08 -28.75 -7.17
CA ALA A 383 -28.64 -28.60 -5.83
C ALA A 383 -29.29 -27.22 -5.61
N GLY A 384 -28.98 -26.23 -6.46
CA GLY A 384 -29.57 -24.89 -6.44
C GLY A 384 -28.61 -23.76 -6.08
N LEU A 385 -27.29 -24.01 -6.03
CA LEU A 385 -26.30 -22.96 -5.86
C LEU A 385 -26.42 -21.97 -7.03
N SER A 386 -26.44 -20.67 -6.74
CA SER A 386 -26.73 -19.64 -7.74
C SER A 386 -25.47 -18.92 -8.21
N THR A 387 -24.59 -18.52 -7.28
CA THR A 387 -23.30 -17.84 -7.58
C THR A 387 -22.26 -18.14 -6.51
N LEU A 388 -20.98 -17.91 -6.82
CA LEU A 388 -19.87 -18.15 -5.90
C LEU A 388 -19.24 -16.83 -5.40
N PRO A 389 -19.00 -16.65 -4.09
CA PRO A 389 -18.17 -15.59 -3.56
C PRO A 389 -16.68 -15.83 -3.88
N GLY A 390 -15.99 -14.85 -4.46
CA GLY A 390 -14.55 -14.92 -4.73
C GLY A 390 -13.62 -14.65 -3.54
N THR A 391 -14.08 -14.94 -2.33
CA THR A 391 -13.27 -14.86 -1.10
C THR A 391 -12.14 -15.90 -1.10
N ALA A 392 -11.33 -15.98 -0.03
CA ALA A 392 -10.13 -16.84 0.04
C ALA A 392 -9.02 -16.50 -0.98
N ALA A 393 -9.26 -15.50 -1.83
CA ALA A 393 -8.25 -14.86 -2.66
C ALA A 393 -7.20 -14.19 -1.79
N GLU A 394 -7.61 -13.48 -0.73
CA GLU A 394 -6.72 -12.73 0.17
C GLU A 394 -5.80 -11.81 -0.65
N ILE A 395 -4.53 -12.19 -0.78
CA ILE A 395 -3.61 -11.76 -1.83
C ILE A 395 -3.26 -12.99 -2.67
N LEU A 396 -3.39 -12.89 -3.99
CA LEU A 396 -2.99 -13.92 -4.95
C LEU A 396 -1.50 -13.82 -5.29
N ASP A 397 -0.69 -13.88 -4.24
CA ASP A 397 0.77 -13.92 -4.28
C ASP A 397 1.24 -14.98 -3.27
N ASP A 398 1.87 -16.05 -3.74
CA ASP A 398 2.17 -17.19 -2.89
C ASP A 398 3.25 -16.88 -1.82
N GLU A 399 4.11 -15.87 -2.04
CA GLU A 399 5.05 -15.41 -1.01
C GLU A 399 4.30 -14.75 0.14
N VAL A 400 3.36 -13.85 -0.15
CA VAL A 400 2.48 -13.24 0.88
C VAL A 400 1.65 -14.30 1.58
N ARG A 401 1.05 -15.24 0.82
CA ARG A 401 0.23 -16.33 1.39
C ARG A 401 1.00 -17.21 2.35
N SER A 402 2.28 -17.47 2.08
CA SER A 402 3.15 -18.24 2.98
C SER A 402 3.27 -17.62 4.38
N VAL A 403 3.10 -16.30 4.48
CA VAL A 403 3.13 -15.54 5.73
C VAL A 403 1.74 -15.52 6.39
N ILE A 404 0.70 -15.16 5.64
CA ILE A 404 -0.61 -14.82 6.21
C ILE A 404 -1.56 -16.03 6.35
N CYS A 405 -1.46 -17.02 5.47
CA CYS A 405 -2.33 -18.19 5.42
C CYS A 405 -1.70 -19.41 4.71
N PRO A 406 -0.55 -19.92 5.19
CA PRO A 406 0.24 -20.94 4.50
C PRO A 406 -0.48 -22.26 4.26
N ASP A 407 -1.48 -22.57 5.10
CA ASP A 407 -2.20 -23.84 5.03
C ASP A 407 -3.33 -23.81 3.99
N LYS A 408 -3.79 -22.64 3.51
CA LYS A 408 -4.90 -22.53 2.54
C LYS A 408 -4.48 -23.00 1.13
N ILE A 409 -5.45 -23.07 0.21
CA ILE A 409 -5.17 -23.24 -1.22
C ILE A 409 -4.16 -22.19 -1.74
N ASN A 410 -3.35 -22.53 -2.74
CA ASN A 410 -2.45 -21.58 -3.39
C ASN A 410 -3.17 -20.75 -4.47
N THR A 411 -2.44 -19.85 -5.13
CA THR A 411 -2.97 -18.98 -6.18
C THR A 411 -3.52 -19.78 -7.38
N GLU A 412 -2.78 -20.80 -7.84
CA GLU A 412 -3.18 -21.65 -8.97
C GLU A 412 -4.50 -22.40 -8.68
N GLN A 413 -4.62 -23.00 -7.50
CA GLN A 413 -5.83 -23.71 -7.07
C GLN A 413 -7.03 -22.77 -6.98
N TRP A 414 -6.83 -21.55 -6.47
CA TRP A 414 -7.91 -20.55 -6.43
C TRP A 414 -8.38 -20.20 -7.84
N LEU A 415 -7.45 -19.98 -8.78
CA LEU A 415 -7.77 -19.71 -10.19
C LEU A 415 -8.48 -20.90 -10.85
N GLU A 416 -8.02 -22.12 -10.62
CA GLU A 416 -8.62 -23.35 -11.18
C GLU A 416 -10.10 -23.47 -10.79
N VAL A 417 -10.43 -23.20 -9.52
CA VAL A 417 -11.83 -23.21 -9.06
C VAL A 417 -12.65 -22.14 -9.76
N MET A 418 -12.13 -20.92 -9.89
CA MET A 418 -12.85 -19.81 -10.51
C MET A 418 -13.10 -20.05 -12.00
N GLU A 419 -12.08 -20.48 -12.73
CA GLU A 419 -12.19 -20.83 -14.15
C GLU A 419 -13.16 -21.99 -14.37
N THR A 420 -13.08 -23.02 -13.54
CA THR A 420 -13.97 -24.19 -13.64
C THR A 420 -15.42 -23.79 -13.31
N ALA A 421 -15.64 -22.95 -12.30
CA ALA A 421 -16.96 -22.43 -11.98
C ALA A 421 -17.57 -21.66 -13.16
N HIS A 422 -16.79 -20.81 -13.83
CA HIS A 422 -17.24 -20.10 -15.03
C HIS A 422 -17.54 -21.05 -16.20
N ARG A 423 -16.74 -22.11 -16.38
CA ARG A 423 -16.97 -23.15 -17.40
C ARG A 423 -18.27 -23.91 -17.17
N VAL A 424 -18.60 -24.23 -15.91
CA VAL A 424 -19.91 -24.81 -15.50
C VAL A 424 -21.05 -23.79 -15.63
N GLY A 425 -20.73 -22.52 -15.85
CA GLY A 425 -21.68 -21.43 -16.08
C GLY A 425 -22.17 -20.75 -14.80
N PHE A 426 -21.36 -20.71 -13.75
CA PHE A 426 -21.58 -19.82 -12.63
C PHE A 426 -21.13 -18.40 -12.95
N ARG A 427 -21.73 -17.42 -12.28
CA ARG A 427 -21.13 -16.11 -12.05
C ARG A 427 -20.49 -16.09 -10.67
N SER A 428 -19.45 -15.29 -10.50
CA SER A 428 -18.77 -15.12 -9.23
C SER A 428 -18.32 -13.68 -9.01
N THR A 429 -17.88 -13.39 -7.79
CA THR A 429 -17.16 -12.16 -7.43
C THR A 429 -15.66 -12.45 -7.28
N ALA A 430 -14.84 -11.43 -7.02
CA ALA A 430 -13.43 -11.56 -6.63
C ALA A 430 -13.10 -10.49 -5.58
N THR A 431 -12.15 -10.78 -4.69
CA THR A 431 -11.76 -9.87 -3.60
C THR A 431 -10.25 -9.74 -3.52
N ILE A 432 -9.78 -8.60 -3.01
CA ILE A 432 -8.39 -8.37 -2.58
C ILE A 432 -8.46 -7.73 -1.18
N MET A 433 -7.56 -8.14 -0.27
CA MET A 433 -7.46 -7.55 1.07
C MET A 433 -6.44 -6.42 1.15
#